data_AF-U3TW79-F1
#
_entry.id   AF-U3TW79-F1
#
_cell.length_a   1.000
_cell.length_b   1.000
_cell.length_c   1.000
_cell.angle_alpha   90.00
_cell.angle_beta   90.00
_cell.angle_gamma   90.00
#
_symmetry.space_group_name_H-M   'P 1'
#
loop_
_entity.id
_entity.type
_entity.pdbx_description
1 polymer ?
#
loop_
_entity_poly.entity_id
_entity_poly.type
_entity_poly.pdbx_seq_one_letter_code
_entity_poly.pdbx_strand_id
1 'polypeptide(L)'
;MEQNALASTESQLSEYFQHAGSEYASEKEIIALIYKQLAAVKLRVSNKDIILALLERLESEHDVVQLDIYRQALELIVQRTPDDIAS
;
A
#
# COMPACT_ATOMS: atom_id res chain seq x y z
N MET A 1 -0.36 29.71 -36.73
CA MET A 1 0.69 29.21 -35.83
C MET A 1 -0.02 28.45 -34.74
N GLU A 2 -0.24 27.16 -34.94
CA GLU A 2 -0.96 26.31 -33.99
C GLU A 2 0.08 25.55 -33.18
N GLN A 3 0.43 26.12 -32.04
CA GLN A 3 1.15 25.44 -30.97
C GLN A 3 0.08 24.78 -30.10
N ASN A 4 -0.04 23.46 -30.14
CA ASN A 4 -0.47 22.72 -28.96
C ASN A 4 0.33 21.43 -28.91
N ALA A 5 1.34 21.46 -28.07
CA ALA A 5 2.33 20.42 -27.90
C ALA A 5 1.62 19.10 -27.57
N LEU A 6 1.90 18.10 -28.40
CA LEU A 6 1.74 16.70 -28.03
C LEU A 6 2.55 16.51 -26.74
N ALA A 7 1.87 16.44 -25.60
CA ALA A 7 2.49 15.94 -24.38
C ALA A 7 3.06 14.57 -24.76
N SER A 8 4.39 14.47 -24.85
CA SER A 8 5.08 13.24 -25.19
C SER A 8 4.58 12.15 -24.25
N THR A 9 4.43 10.91 -24.72
CA THR A 9 4.15 9.75 -23.87
C THR A 9 5.10 9.72 -22.67
N GLU A 10 6.32 10.23 -22.80
CA GLU A 10 7.28 10.41 -21.70
C GLU A 10 6.84 11.41 -20.63
N SER A 11 6.17 12.50 -21.00
CA SER A 11 5.63 13.48 -20.04
C SER A 11 4.44 12.90 -19.27
N GLN A 12 3.56 12.16 -19.95
CA GLN A 12 2.44 11.45 -19.31
C GLN A 12 2.91 10.30 -18.42
N LEU A 13 3.95 9.58 -18.85
CA LEU A 13 4.57 8.52 -18.08
C LEU A 13 5.35 9.07 -16.89
N SER A 14 6.01 10.22 -17.04
CA SER A 14 6.69 10.92 -15.94
C SER A 14 5.68 11.50 -14.94
N GLU A 15 4.57 12.08 -15.38
CA GLU A 15 3.44 12.45 -14.49
C GLU A 15 2.86 11.23 -13.80
N TYR A 16 2.62 10.12 -14.51
CA TYR A 16 2.17 8.87 -13.90
C TYR A 16 3.16 8.37 -12.85
N PHE A 17 4.47 8.41 -13.08
CA PHE A 17 5.47 8.02 -12.08
C PHE A 17 5.62 9.04 -10.94
N GLN A 18 5.42 10.35 -11.20
CA GLN A 18 5.40 11.40 -10.19
C GLN A 18 4.15 11.31 -9.30
N HIS A 19 3.01 10.90 -9.85
CA HIS A 19 1.76 10.67 -9.11
C HIS A 19 1.70 9.27 -8.46
N ALA A 20 2.23 8.23 -9.11
CA ALA A 20 2.34 6.87 -8.54
C ALA A 20 3.37 6.76 -7.40
N GLY A 21 4.31 7.72 -7.33
CA GLY A 21 5.26 7.85 -6.22
C GLY A 21 4.60 8.33 -4.93
N SER A 22 3.57 9.16 -5.02
CA SER A 22 2.77 9.63 -3.87
C SER A 22 1.55 8.77 -3.58
N GLU A 23 1.12 7.93 -4.52
CA GLU A 23 0.05 6.96 -4.31
C GLU A 23 0.51 5.94 -3.24
N TYR A 24 -0.28 5.87 -2.17
CA TYR A 24 -0.11 4.99 -1.02
C TYR A 24 1.05 5.30 -0.05
N ALA A 25 1.50 6.55 0.06
CA ALA A 25 2.60 6.89 0.97
C ALA A 25 2.29 6.50 2.43
N SER A 26 1.11 6.86 2.94
CA SER A 26 0.65 6.55 4.30
C SER A 26 0.55 5.05 4.55
N GLU A 27 0.03 4.31 3.59
CA GLU A 27 -0.18 2.86 3.65
C GLU A 27 1.17 2.13 3.67
N LYS A 28 2.11 2.56 2.82
CA LYS A 28 3.50 2.02 2.81
C LYS A 28 4.19 2.26 4.14
N GLU A 29 4.01 3.44 4.74
CA GLU A 29 4.55 3.75 6.07
C GLU A 29 3.93 2.85 7.16
N ILE A 30 2.62 2.66 7.15
CA ILE A 30 1.94 1.76 8.08
C ILE A 30 2.42 0.32 7.92
N ILE A 31 2.52 -0.18 6.69
CA ILE A 31 3.02 -1.54 6.42
C ILE A 31 4.46 -1.70 6.93
N ALA A 32 5.33 -0.71 6.70
CA ALA A 32 6.71 -0.73 7.19
C ALA A 32 6.77 -0.71 8.72
N LEU A 33 5.92 0.09 9.37
CA LEU A 33 5.80 0.13 10.83
C LEU A 33 5.37 -1.23 11.40
N ILE A 34 4.33 -1.83 10.84
CA ILE A 34 3.82 -3.15 11.24
C ILE A 34 4.90 -4.22 11.04
N TYR A 35 5.56 -4.23 9.89
CA TYR A 35 6.68 -5.14 9.63
C TYR A 35 7.77 -5.01 10.70
N LYS A 36 8.18 -3.79 11.03
CA LYS A 36 9.21 -3.54 12.05
C LYS A 36 8.80 -4.03 13.43
N GLN A 37 7.56 -3.78 13.84
CA GLN A 37 7.01 -4.25 15.12
C GLN A 37 6.99 -5.78 15.19
N LEU A 38 6.55 -6.42 14.11
CA LEU A 38 6.52 -7.88 14.02
C LEU A 38 7.94 -8.46 14.01
N ALA A 39 8.87 -7.88 13.24
CA ALA A 39 10.26 -8.31 13.18
C ALA A 39 11.02 -8.18 14.51
N ALA A 40 10.56 -7.31 15.42
CA ALA A 40 11.13 -7.20 16.76
C ALA A 40 10.82 -8.41 17.66
N VAL A 41 9.76 -9.17 17.36
CA VAL A 41 9.27 -10.29 18.19
C VAL A 41 9.31 -11.65 17.49
N LYS A 42 9.66 -11.69 16.19
CA LYS A 42 9.76 -12.94 15.44
C LYS A 42 10.85 -12.90 14.37
N LEU A 43 11.39 -14.08 14.06
CA LEU A 43 12.52 -14.24 13.14
C LEU A 43 12.16 -13.98 11.67
N ARG A 44 10.94 -14.33 11.24
CA ARG A 44 10.47 -14.15 9.85
C ARG A 44 9.08 -13.54 9.84
N VAL A 45 8.91 -12.47 9.06
CA VAL A 45 7.61 -11.83 8.80
C VAL A 45 7.08 -12.29 7.46
N SER A 46 5.86 -12.82 7.45
CA SER A 46 5.11 -13.16 6.24
C SER A 46 4.00 -12.15 5.96
N ASN A 47 3.50 -12.12 4.73
CA ASN A 47 2.35 -11.29 4.35
C ASN A 47 1.12 -11.61 5.21
N LYS A 48 0.89 -12.90 5.53
CA LYS A 48 -0.18 -13.34 6.43
C LYS A 48 -0.13 -12.65 7.79
N ASP A 49 1.07 -12.46 8.33
CA ASP A 49 1.20 -11.80 9.64
C ASP A 49 0.90 -10.30 9.57
N ILE A 50 1.25 -9.66 8.46
CA ILE A 50 0.95 -8.25 8.23
C ILE A 50 -0.57 -8.07 8.04
N ILE A 51 -1.21 -8.97 7.29
CA ILE A 51 -2.67 -9.02 7.10
C ILE A 51 -3.37 -9.14 8.46
N LEU A 52 -2.98 -10.10 9.30
CA LEU A 52 -3.57 -10.27 10.63
C LEU A 52 -3.41 -9.02 11.50
N ALA A 53 -2.21 -8.42 11.51
CA ALA A 53 -1.94 -7.20 12.27
C ALA A 53 -2.71 -5.97 11.75
N LEU A 54 -3.08 -5.92 10.47
CA LEU A 54 -3.94 -4.89 9.89
C LEU A 54 -5.41 -5.12 10.26
N LEU A 55 -5.88 -6.36 10.26
CA LEU A 55 -7.24 -6.72 10.69
C LEU A 55 -7.48 -6.37 12.17
N GLU A 56 -6.55 -6.72 13.06
CA GLU A 56 -6.64 -6.36 14.48
C GLU A 56 -6.73 -4.84 14.71
N ARG A 57 -6.02 -4.05 13.89
CA ARG A 57 -6.10 -2.58 13.94
C ARG A 57 -7.43 -2.07 13.41
N LEU A 58 -7.93 -2.63 12.31
CA LEU A 58 -9.25 -2.28 11.76
C LEU A 58 -10.38 -2.53 12.76
N GLU A 59 -10.26 -3.58 13.59
CA GLU A 59 -11.27 -3.93 14.60
C GLU A 59 -11.26 -3.00 15.83
N SER A 60 -10.13 -2.32 16.10
CA SER A 60 -9.93 -1.48 17.29
C SER A 60 -9.83 0.03 17.01
N GLU A 61 -9.69 0.41 15.74
CA GLU A 61 -9.59 1.81 15.31
C GLU A 61 -10.97 2.46 15.15
N HIS A 62 -11.07 3.72 15.59
CA HIS A 62 -12.31 4.51 15.56
C HIS A 62 -12.17 5.78 14.72
N ASP A 63 -10.93 6.21 14.43
CA ASP A 63 -10.68 7.28 13.48
C ASP A 63 -10.92 6.79 12.04
N VAL A 64 -11.89 7.41 11.37
CA VAL A 64 -12.31 7.05 10.01
C VAL A 64 -11.21 7.23 8.97
N VAL A 65 -10.28 8.17 9.18
CA VAL A 65 -9.13 8.41 8.30
C VAL A 65 -8.11 7.28 8.46
N GLN A 66 -7.81 6.90 9.70
CA GLN A 66 -6.90 5.79 9.99
C GLN A 66 -7.48 4.45 9.53
N LEU A 67 -8.79 4.24 9.70
CA LEU A 67 -9.49 3.08 9.17
C LEU A 67 -9.35 2.98 7.65
N ASP A 68 -9.45 4.10 6.93
CA ASP A 68 -9.28 4.11 5.47
C ASP A 68 -7.85 3.72 5.06
N ILE A 69 -6.84 4.29 5.72
CA ILE A 69 -5.43 3.94 5.49
C ILE A 69 -5.19 2.44 5.77
N TYR A 70 -5.77 1.89 6.85
CA TYR A 70 -5.64 0.47 7.15
C TYR A 70 -6.33 -0.43 6.12
N ARG A 71 -7.47 -0.02 5.57
CA ARG A 71 -8.14 -0.76 4.48
C ARG A 71 -7.31 -0.75 3.21
N GLN A 72 -6.81 0.41 2.80
CA GLN A 72 -5.97 0.54 1.61
C GLN A 72 -4.65 -0.23 1.77
N ALA A 73 -4.01 -0.17 2.94
CA ALA A 73 -2.82 -0.96 3.26
C ALA A 73 -3.08 -2.47 3.20
N LEU A 74 -4.23 -2.92 3.70
CA LEU A 74 -4.64 -4.32 3.63
C LEU A 74 -4.84 -4.77 2.18
N GLU A 75 -5.55 -3.97 1.38
CA GLU A 75 -5.76 -4.26 -0.04
C GLU A 75 -4.43 -4.41 -0.80
N LEU A 76 -3.47 -3.51 -0.58
CA LEU A 76 -2.15 -3.59 -1.22
C LEU A 76 -1.40 -4.89 -0.90
N ILE A 77 -1.45 -5.35 0.35
CA ILE A 77 -0.78 -6.59 0.75
C ILE A 77 -1.51 -7.81 0.21
N VAL A 78 -2.84 -7.80 0.21
CA VAL A 78 -3.65 -8.89 -0.35
C VAL A 78 -3.39 -9.01 -1.86
N GLN A 79 -3.45 -7.92 -2.63
CA GLN A 79 -3.17 -7.93 -4.07
C GLN A 79 -1.76 -8.46 -4.43
N ARG A 80 -0.78 -8.28 -3.54
CA ARG A 80 0.60 -8.75 -3.72
C ARG A 80 0.86 -10.14 -3.16
N THR A 81 -0.07 -10.68 -2.39
CA THR A 81 0.01 -12.05 -1.91
C THR A 81 -0.59 -12.91 -3.02
N PRO A 82 0.22 -13.71 -3.76
CA PRO A 82 -0.34 -14.62 -4.73
C PRO A 82 -1.35 -15.49 -4.00
N ASP A 83 -2.61 -15.40 -4.44
CA ASP A 83 -3.73 -16.11 -3.84
C ASP A 83 -3.38 -17.60 -3.72
N ASP A 84 -3.65 -18.20 -2.55
CA ASP A 84 -3.79 -19.67 -2.41
C ASP A 84 -5.11 -20.15 -3.09
N ILE A 85 -5.67 -19.36 -4.01
CA ILE A 85 -6.86 -19.65 -4.83
C ILE A 85 -6.42 -20.08 -6.24
N ALA A 86 -5.50 -21.05 -6.31
CA ALA A 86 -5.29 -21.94 -7.44
C ALA A 86 -4.18 -22.96 -7.10
N SER A 87 -4.50 -23.98 -6.31
CA SER A 87 -3.88 -25.30 -6.47
C SER A 87 -4.89 -26.40 -6.25
#